data_AF-A0A930Z7R0-F1
#
_entry.id   AF-A0A930Z7R0-F1
#
_cell.length_a   1.000
_cell.length_b   1.000
_cell.length_c   1.000
_cell.angle_alpha   90.00
_cell.angle_beta   90.00
_cell.angle_gamma   90.00
#
_symmetry.space_group_name_H-M   'P 1'
#
loop_
_entity.id
_entity.type
_entity.pdbx_description
1 polymer ?
#
loop_
_entity_poly.entity_id
_entity_poly.type
_entity_poly.pdbx_seq_one_letter_code
_entity_poly.pdbx_strand_id
1 'polypeptide(L)' 'MSTQAQFLEHTTIAGERWDLIAWAYYGDPTLYLPIVMANPGIPIEPVFEAGLQLKIPIIQVSPIATADLPPWKRAS' A
#
# COMPACT_ATOMS: atom_id res chain seq x y z
N MET A 1 11.90 -19.67 15.97
CA MET A 1 11.07 -19.88 14.77
C MET A 1 11.08 -18.56 14.01
N SER A 2 11.65 -18.51 12.81
CA SER A 2 11.69 -17.28 12.02
C SER A 2 10.36 -17.14 11.28
N THR A 3 9.49 -16.23 11.71
CA THR A 3 8.30 -15.87 10.94
C THR A 3 8.76 -15.19 9.66
N GLN A 4 8.67 -15.88 8.52
CA GLN A 4 8.79 -15.20 7.23
C GLN A 4 7.55 -14.35 7.02
N ALA A 5 7.73 -13.04 6.91
CA ALA A 5 6.66 -12.13 6.51
C ALA A 5 6.28 -12.45 5.06
N GLN A 6 5.00 -12.73 4.81
CA GLN A 6 4.48 -12.89 3.46
C GLN A 6 4.34 -11.51 2.79
N PHE A 7 4.64 -11.43 1.50
CA PHE A 7 4.52 -10.22 0.71
C PHE A 7 3.95 -10.52 -0.66
N LEU A 8 3.30 -9.51 -1.25
CA LEU A 8 2.97 -9.45 -2.67
C LEU A 8 4.05 -8.66 -3.40
N GLU A 9 4.22 -8.95 -4.67
CA GLU A 9 5.09 -8.15 -5.54
C GLU A 9 4.25 -7.12 -6.31
N HIS A 10 4.78 -5.91 -6.40
CA HIS A 10 4.18 -4.81 -7.13
C HIS A 10 5.22 -4.14 -8.02
N THR A 11 4.89 -3.89 -9.27
CA THR A 11 5.72 -3.12 -10.20
C THR A 11 5.14 -1.73 -10.34
N THR A 12 5.90 -0.70 -9.98
CA THR A 12 5.42 0.68 -10.01
C THR A 12 5.12 1.15 -11.43
N ILE A 13 4.19 2.10 -11.54
CA ILE A 13 3.96 2.88 -12.77
C ILE A 13 4.43 4.33 -12.59
N ALA A 14 4.69 5.02 -13.70
CA ALA A 14 5.17 6.40 -13.68
C ALA A 14 4.13 7.32 -13.02
N GLY A 15 4.58 8.14 -12.06
CA GLY A 15 3.74 9.07 -11.31
C GLY A 15 3.01 8.46 -10.11
N GLU A 16 3.20 7.17 -9.84
CA GLU A 16 2.61 6.49 -8.68
C GLU A 16 3.26 6.95 -7.37
N ARG A 17 2.52 6.86 -6.26
CA ARG A 17 2.95 7.35 -4.94
C ARG A 17 2.73 6.29 -3.87
N TRP A 18 3.51 6.34 -2.81
CA TRP A 18 3.39 5.44 -1.66
C TRP A 18 1.97 5.33 -1.09
N ASP A 19 1.25 6.44 -0.97
CA ASP A 19 -0.12 6.50 -0.47
C ASP A 19 -1.14 5.85 -1.42
N LEU A 20 -0.92 5.96 -2.73
CA LEU A 20 -1.77 5.30 -3.73
C LEU A 20 -1.61 3.78 -3.68
N ILE A 21 -0.37 3.30 -3.53
CA ILE A 21 -0.08 1.87 -3.36
C ILE A 21 -0.70 1.37 -2.06
N ALA A 22 -0.52 2.09 -0.95
CA ALA A 22 -1.12 1.72 0.33
C ALA A 22 -2.65 1.65 0.26
N TRP A 23 -3.29 2.61 -0.41
CA TRP A 23 -4.73 2.57 -0.66
C TRP A 23 -5.15 1.36 -1.50
N ALA A 24 -4.40 1.03 -2.56
CA ALA A 24 -4.72 -0.09 -3.44
C ALA A 24 -4.66 -1.46 -2.73
N TYR A 25 -3.68 -1.66 -1.84
CA TYR A 25 -3.49 -2.95 -1.15
C TYR A 25 -4.14 -3.04 0.22
N TYR A 26 -4.27 -1.92 0.94
CA TYR A 26 -4.77 -1.90 2.32
C TYR A 26 -6.09 -1.13 2.48
N GLY A 27 -6.54 -0.39 1.47
CA GLY A 27 -7.72 0.47 1.56
C GLY A 27 -7.50 1.74 2.40
N ASP A 28 -6.29 1.95 2.92
CA ASP A 28 -5.92 3.08 3.76
C ASP A 28 -4.61 3.71 3.24
N PRO A 29 -4.65 4.95 2.71
CA PRO A 29 -3.47 5.63 2.19
C PRO A 29 -2.42 5.95 3.26
N THR A 30 -2.77 5.92 4.55
CA THR A 30 -1.83 6.17 5.66
C THR A 30 -0.97 4.97 6.00
N LEU A 31 -1.32 3.78 5.50
CA LEU A 31 -0.59 2.52 5.73
C LEU A 31 0.56 2.32 4.74
N TYR A 32 1.23 3.39 4.31
CA TYR A 32 2.40 3.30 3.43
C TYR A 32 3.69 2.94 4.17
N LEU A 33 3.79 3.23 5.46
CA LEU A 33 5.01 2.99 6.25
C LEU A 33 5.44 1.50 6.28
N PRO A 34 4.54 0.51 6.43
CA PRO A 34 4.90 -0.90 6.29
C PRO A 34 5.56 -1.23 4.95
N ILE A 35 5.11 -0.62 3.86
CA ILE A 35 5.67 -0.83 2.51
C ILE A 35 7.08 -0.26 2.44
N VAL A 36 7.29 0.97 2.94
CA VAL A 36 8.62 1.60 3.00
C VAL A 36 9.60 0.74 3.80
N MET A 37 9.18 0.25 4.98
CA MET A 37 10.02 -0.58 5.84
C MET A 37 10.38 -1.94 5.22
N ALA A 38 9.51 -2.50 4.38
CA ALA A 38 9.78 -3.73 3.63
C ALA A 38 10.78 -3.52 2.47
N ASN A 39 11.02 -2.27 2.05
CA ASN A 39 11.84 -1.91 0.90
C ASN A 39 12.91 -0.86 1.27
N PRO A 40 13.83 -1.14 2.22
CA PRO A 40 14.78 -0.15 2.74
C PRO A 40 15.80 0.37 1.70
N GLY A 41 15.94 -0.31 0.56
CA GLY A 41 16.79 0.12 -0.54
C GLY A 41 16.11 1.07 -1.54
N ILE A 42 14.81 1.31 -1.39
CA ILE A 42 14.05 2.21 -2.27
C ILE A 42 13.92 3.58 -1.57
N PRO A 43 14.40 4.66 -2.19
CA PRO A 43 14.25 6.01 -1.63
C PRO A 43 12.77 6.39 -1.45
N ILE A 44 12.48 7.18 -0.41
CA ILE A 44 11.13 7.72 -0.19
C ILE A 44 10.95 8.94 -1.10
N GLU A 45 10.60 8.68 -2.35
CA GLU A 45 10.34 9.72 -3.35
C GLU A 45 8.86 10.15 -3.37
N PRO A 46 8.57 11.39 -3.78
CA PRO A 46 7.19 11.90 -3.85
C PRO A 46 6.36 11.21 -4.94
N VAL A 47 7.01 10.73 -6.00
CA VAL A 47 6.45 9.97 -7.13
C VAL A 47 7.48 8.95 -7.60
N PHE A 48 7.03 7.82 -8.12
CA PHE A 48 7.89 6.79 -8.69
C PHE A 48 7.99 6.89 -10.21
N GLU A 49 9.13 6.48 -10.73
CA GLU A 49 9.26 6.03 -12.12
C GLU A 49 8.62 4.65 -12.31
N ALA A 50 8.33 4.29 -13.56
CA ALA A 50 7.80 2.97 -13.87
C ALA A 50 8.89 1.88 -13.73
N GLY A 51 8.49 0.70 -13.25
CA GLY A 51 9.33 -0.50 -13.28
C GLY A 51 10.11 -0.81 -12.00
N LEU A 52 9.91 -0.09 -10.90
CA LEU A 52 10.48 -0.46 -9.60
C LEU A 52 9.69 -1.63 -9.00
N GLN A 53 10.40 -2.64 -8.49
CA GLN A 53 9.77 -3.77 -7.83
C GLN A 53 9.69 -3.52 -6.31
N LEU A 54 8.47 -3.47 -5.79
CA LEU A 54 8.19 -3.29 -4.37
C LEU A 54 7.64 -4.59 -3.76
N LYS A 55 8.09 -4.88 -2.54
CA LYS A 55 7.48 -5.88 -1.67
C LYS A 55 6.38 -5.23 -0.85
N ILE A 56 5.15 -5.69 -1.03
CA ILE A 56 3.98 -5.22 -0.28
C ILE A 56 3.69 -6.23 0.84
N PRO A 57 4.02 -5.95 2.10
CA PRO A 57 3.80 -6.91 3.19
C PRO A 57 2.31 -7.19 3.39
N ILE A 58 1.95 -8.44 3.64
CA ILE A 58 0.59 -8.81 4.01
C ILE A 58 0.40 -8.50 5.49
N ILE A 59 -0.48 -7.55 5.80
CA ILE A 59 -0.82 -7.14 7.17
C ILE A 59 -2.29 -7.41 7.44
N GLN A 60 -2.66 -7.62 8.70
CA GLN A 60 -4.07 -7.63 9.09
C GLN A 60 -4.57 -6.19 9.11
N VAL A 61 -5.35 -5.84 8.09
CA VAL A 61 -6.12 -4.59 8.08
C VAL A 61 -7.51 -4.88 8.63
N SER A 62 -7.91 -4.17 9.68
CA SER A 62 -9.32 -4.16 10.07
C SER A 62 -10.08 -3.37 9.00
N PRO A 63 -11.13 -3.94 8.39
CA PRO A 63 -11.91 -3.22 7.40
C PRO A 63 -12.48 -1.95 8.03
N ILE A 64 -12.24 -0.81 7.37
CA ILE A 64 -12.90 0.44 7.73
C ILE A 64 -14.40 0.19 7.53
N ALA A 65 -15.19 0.36 8.59
CA ALA A 65 -16.63 0.16 8.51
C ALA A 65 -17.22 1.09 7.44
N THR A 66 -17.61 0.52 6.30
CA THR A 66 -18.23 1.24 5.18
C THR A 66 -19.58 1.87 5.56
N ALA A 67 -20.14 1.48 6.72
CA ALA A 67 -21.36 2.04 7.29
C ALA A 67 -21.24 3.55 7.60
N ASP A 68 -20.06 4.05 7.99
CA ASP A 68 -19.83 5.46 8.33
C ASP A 68 -19.39 6.31 7.14
N LEU A 69 -19.29 5.71 5.95
CA LEU A 69 -19.03 6.49 4.75
C LEU A 69 -20.30 7.27 4.33
N PRO A 70 -20.14 8.54 3.92
CA PRO A 70 -21.26 9.32 3.40
C PRO A 70 -21.83 8.65 2.13
N PRO A 71 -23.13 8.85 1.84
CA PRO A 71 -23.87 8.08 0.83
C PRO A 71 -23.27 8.11 -0.58
N TRP A 72 -22.55 9.17 -0.95
CA TRP A 72 -21.84 9.29 -2.23
C TRP A 72 -20.55 8.46 -2.34
N LYS A 73 -20.06 7.89 -1.22
CA LYS A 73 -18.88 7.01 -1.16
C LYS A 73 -19.24 5.54 -0.97
N ARG A 74 -20.52 5.24 -0.74
CA ARG A 74 -21.07 3.88 -0.77
C ARG A 74 -21.39 3.63 -2.24
N ALA A 75 -20.59 2.83 -2.96
CA ALA A 75 -20.82 2.56 -4.37
C ALA A 75 -22.28 2.11 -4.62
N SER A 76 -22.88 2.58 -5.71
CA SER A 76 -24.23 2.17 -6.18
C SER A 76 -24.27 0.71 -6.61
#